data_AF-A0A1R3JIG5-F1
#
_entry.id   AF-A0A1R3JIG5-F1
#
_cell.length_a   1.000
_cell.length_b   1.000
_cell.length_c   1.000
_cell.angle_alpha   90.00
_cell.angle_beta   90.00
_cell.angle_gamma   90.00
#
_symmetry.space_group_name_H-M   'P 1'
#
loop_
_entity.id
_entity.type
_entity.pdbx_description
1 polymer ?
#
loop_
_entity_poly.entity_id
_entity_poly.type
_entity_poly.pdbx_seq_one_letter_code
_entity_poly.pdbx_strand_id
1 'polypeptide(L)' 'MGSISIEPEALDDIICCLLEFRRARLGAGKQVQLMEGEIHQLCTVAREIFLQQPNLLELEAPSKICARKGIDGVKLKLL' A
#
# COMPACT_ATOMS: atom_id res chain seq x y z
N MET A 1 -14.15 20.27 6.92
CA MET A 1 -13.30 19.46 6.03
C MET A 1 -14.15 18.28 5.60
N GLY A 2 -14.46 18.18 4.31
CA GLY A 2 -15.28 17.07 3.80
C GLY A 2 -14.54 15.76 4.04
N SER A 3 -15.24 14.75 4.54
CA SER A 3 -14.73 13.39 4.60
C SER A 3 -14.39 12.94 3.19
N ILE A 4 -13.09 12.84 2.88
CA ILE A 4 -12.62 12.25 1.63
C ILE A 4 -12.65 10.74 1.85
N SER A 5 -13.61 10.08 1.21
CA SER A 5 -13.77 8.63 1.23
C SER A 5 -13.38 8.07 -0.14
N ILE A 6 -12.80 6.88 -0.16
CA ILE A 6 -12.65 6.10 -1.39
C ILE A 6 -13.81 5.11 -1.46
N GLU A 7 -14.50 5.05 -2.60
CA GLU A 7 -15.56 4.08 -2.79
C GLU A 7 -14.97 2.66 -2.77
N PRO A 8 -15.62 1.70 -2.08
CA PRO A 8 -15.05 0.37 -1.89
C PRO A 8 -14.82 -0.37 -3.21
N GLU A 9 -15.72 -0.21 -4.19
CA GLU A 9 -15.58 -0.82 -5.51
C GLU A 9 -14.33 -0.31 -6.25
N ALA A 10 -14.09 1.00 -6.21
CA ALA A 10 -12.90 1.60 -6.83
C ALA A 10 -11.61 1.15 -6.13
N LEU A 11 -11.63 1.02 -4.80
CA LEU A 11 -10.49 0.48 -4.04
C LEU A 11 -10.21 -0.98 -4.40
N ASP A 12 -11.27 -1.80 -4.52
CA ASP A 12 -11.17 -3.22 -4.90
C ASP A 12 -10.61 -3.39 -6.31
N ASP A 13 -11.01 -2.55 -7.27
CA ASP A 13 -10.47 -2.54 -8.63
C ASP A 13 -8.96 -2.27 -8.64
N ILE A 14 -8.50 -1.27 -7.87
CA ILE A 14 -7.07 -0.95 -7.74
C ILE A 14 -6.31 -2.13 -7.12
N ILE A 15 -6.86 -2.74 -6.07
CA ILE A 15 -6.25 -3.91 -5.41
C ILE A 15 -6.16 -5.09 -6.40
N CYS A 16 -7.22 -5.37 -7.15
CA CYS A 16 -7.25 -6.42 -8.17
C CYS A 16 -6.16 -6.21 -9.22
N CYS A 17 -6.06 -4.99 -9.77
CA CYS A 17 -5.06 -4.63 -10.76
C CYS A 17 -3.62 -4.88 -10.26
N LEU A 18 -3.31 -4.47 -9.02
CA LEU A 18 -2.00 -4.65 -8.39
C LEU A 18 -1.68 -6.14 -8.11
N LEU A 19 -2.69 -6.93 -7.73
CA LEU A 19 -2.52 -8.37 -7.47
C LEU A 19 -2.31 -9.18 -8.74
N GLU A 20 -3.02 -8.86 -9.82
CA GLU A 20 -2.87 -9.50 -11.12
C GLU A 20 -1.49 -9.27 -11.71
N PHE A 21 -0.98 -8.04 -11.61
CA PHE A 21 0.39 -7.70 -12.01
C PHE A 21 1.43 -8.61 -11.35
N ARG A 22 1.27 -8.89 -10.05
CA ARG A 22 2.15 -9.80 -9.30
C ARG A 22 2.03 -11.25 -9.77
N ARG A 23 0.82 -11.73 -10.11
CA ARG A 23 0.56 -13.12 -10.52
C ARG A 23 1.07 -13.43 -11.93
N ALA A 24 0.99 -12.48 -12.84
CA ALA A 24 1.31 -12.69 -14.25
C ALA A 24 2.82 -12.85 -14.55
N ARG A 25 3.71 -12.94 -13.54
CA ARG A 25 5.18 -12.91 -13.68
C ARG A 25 5.67 -11.77 -14.60
N LEU A 26 4.92 -10.67 -14.70
CA LEU A 26 5.30 -9.45 -15.43
C LEU A 26 6.40 -8.66 -14.68
N GLY A 27 7.05 -9.32 -13.72
CA GLY A 27 8.04 -8.81 -12.80
C GLY A 27 9.41 -8.73 -13.44
N ALA A 28 9.59 -7.70 -14.27
CA ALA A 28 10.81 -6.91 -14.42
C ALA A 28 10.55 -5.90 -15.54
N GLY A 29 10.16 -4.67 -15.19
CA GLY A 29 10.10 -3.56 -16.14
C GLY A 29 8.71 -3.18 -16.69
N LYS A 30 7.64 -3.91 -16.39
CA LYS A 30 6.28 -3.48 -16.74
C LYS A 30 5.67 -2.68 -15.58
N GLN A 31 4.94 -1.61 -15.89
CA GLN A 31 4.29 -0.75 -14.90
C GLN A 31 2.78 -1.00 -14.88
N VAL A 32 2.18 -0.90 -13.69
CA VAL A 32 0.72 -0.80 -13.55
C VAL A 32 0.35 0.65 -13.84
N GLN A 33 -0.60 0.86 -14.76
CA GLN A 33 -1.13 2.19 -15.06
C GLN A 33 -2.31 2.46 -14.13
N LEU A 34 -2.11 3.37 -13.18
CA LEU A 34 -3.17 3.95 -12.37
C LEU A 34 -3.32 5.42 -12.75
N MET A 35 -4.54 5.94 -12.69
CA MET A 35 -4.80 7.35 -12.95
C MET A 35 -4.28 8.21 -11.79
N GLU A 36 -3.84 9.42 -12.10
CA GLU A 36 -3.34 10.36 -11.08
C GLU A 36 -4.35 10.61 -9.96
N GLY A 37 -5.64 10.72 -10.30
CA GLY A 37 -6.73 10.87 -9.34
C GLY A 37 -6.83 9.71 -8.35
N GLU A 38 -6.67 8.47 -8.83
CA GLU A 38 -6.70 7.27 -7.99
C GLU A 38 -5.52 7.25 -7.01
N ILE A 39 -4.31 7.58 -7.50
CA ILE A 39 -3.11 7.66 -6.68
C ILE A 39 -3.25 8.77 -5.62
N HIS A 40 -3.73 9.95 -6.02
CA HIS A 40 -3.92 11.07 -5.10
C HIS A 40 -4.96 10.75 -4.02
N GLN A 41 -6.07 10.12 -4.40
CA GLN A 41 -7.11 9.72 -3.46
C GLN A 41 -6.61 8.66 -2.47
N LEU A 42 -5.89 7.64 -2.94
CA LEU A 42 -5.26 6.64 -2.07
C LEU A 42 -4.31 7.28 -1.04
N CYS A 43 -3.42 8.17 -1.50
CA CYS A 43 -2.49 8.88 -0.63
C CYS A 43 -3.21 9.75 0.39
N THR A 44 -4.27 10.44 -0.03
CA THR A 44 -5.03 11.35 0.83
C THR A 44 -5.79 10.60 1.91
N VAL A 45 -6.53 9.54 1.52
CA VAL A 45 -7.27 8.71 2.48
C VAL A 45 -6.32 7.97 3.43
N ALA A 46 -5.22 7.40 2.92
CA ALA A 46 -4.23 6.73 3.76
C ALA A 46 -3.58 7.69 4.77
N ARG A 47 -3.26 8.92 4.35
CA ARG A 47 -2.72 9.95 5.25
C ARG A 47 -3.69 10.25 6.40
N GLU A 48 -4.97 10.44 6.10
CA GLU A 48 -5.97 10.70 7.14
C GLU A 48 -6.12 9.52 8.11
N ILE A 49 -6.11 8.29 7.61
CA ILE A 49 -6.13 7.08 8.45
C ILE A 49 -4.90 7.04 9.37
N PHE A 50 -3.70 7.29 8.85
CA PHE A 50 -2.49 7.31 9.66
C PHE A 50 -2.46 8.43 10.70
N LEU A 51 -3.07 9.59 10.42
CA LEU A 51 -3.20 10.69 11.39
C LEU A 51 -4.24 10.41 12.48
N GLN A 52 -5.25 9.60 12.18
CA GLN A 52 -6.24 9.14 13.16
C GLN A 52 -5.68 8.04 14.08
N GLN A 53 -4.66 7.31 13.62
CA GLN A 53 -3.98 6.29 14.41
C GLN A 53 -2.91 6.91 15.32
N PRO A 54 -2.63 6.31 16.50
CA PRO A 54 -1.52 6.74 17.33
C PRO A 54 -0.17 6.42 16.65
N ASN A 55 0.84 7.26 16.88
CA ASN A 55 2.21 7.03 16.38
C ASN A 55 2.83 5.73 16.92
N LEU A 56 2.39 5.29 18.10
CA LEU A 56 2.73 4.00 18.68
C LEU A 56 1.53 3.06 18.52
N LEU A 57 1.60 2.15 17.56
CA LEU A 57 0.54 1.16 17.32
C LEU A 57 0.61 0.05 18.38
N GLU A 58 -0.49 -0.16 19.07
CA GLU A 58 -0.72 -1.31 19.94
C GLU A 58 -1.30 -2.46 19.10
N LEU A 59 -0.51 -3.51 18.88
CA LEU A 59 -0.90 -4.66 18.07
C LEU A 59 -1.12 -5.87 18.95
N GLU A 60 -2.32 -6.45 18.89
CA GLU A 60 -2.62 -7.73 19.53
C GLU A 60 -2.28 -8.90 18.58
N ALA A 61 -1.84 -10.02 19.15
CA ALA A 61 -1.55 -11.23 18.39
C ALA A 61 -2.86 -11.94 17.99
N PRO A 62 -2.90 -12.60 16.81
CA PRO A 62 -1.80 -12.88 15.89
C PRO A 62 -1.67 -11.87 14.73
N SER A 63 -0.50 -11.25 14.59
CA SER A 63 -0.15 -10.39 13.45
C SER A 63 1.15 -10.86 12.76
N LYS A 64 1.26 -10.67 11.44
CA LYS A 64 2.48 -10.97 10.68
C LYS A 64 3.29 -9.69 10.53
N ILE A 65 4.50 -9.66 11.09
CA ILE A 65 5.41 -8.52 10.95
C ILE A 65 6.35 -8.78 9.77
N CYS A 66 6.27 -7.92 8.74
CA CYS A 66 7.15 -7.97 7.58
C CYS A 66 8.10 -6.75 7.62
N ALA A 67 9.41 -7.00 7.72
CA ALA A 67 10.42 -5.95 7.55
C ALA A 67 10.61 -5.58 6.07
N ARG A 68 11.30 -4.47 5.79
CA ARG A 68 11.52 -3.95 4.43
C ARG A 68 12.18 -5.01 3.53
N LYS A 69 11.52 -5.31 2.40
CA LYS A 69 12.16 -5.94 1.24
C LYS A 69 12.93 -4.84 0.51
N GLY A 70 14.27 -4.86 0.59
CA GLY A 70 15.13 -3.81 0.00
C GLY A 70 14.81 -3.61 -1.48
N ILE A 71 14.63 -2.35 -1.89
CA ILE A 71 14.50 -1.94 -3.30
C ILE A 71 15.87 -1.75 -3.97
N ASP A 72 16.95 -1.85 -3.20
CA ASP A 72 18.33 -1.91 -3.67
C ASP A 72 19.12 -2.88 -2.79
N GLY A 73 20.14 -3.53 -3.36
CA GLY A 73 20.95 -4.62 -2.79
C GLY A 73 21.79 -4.29 -1.55
N VAL A 74 21.32 -3.44 -0.64
CA VAL A 74 21.94 -3.23 0.67
C VAL A 74 21.33 -4.24 1.65
N LYS A 75 22.04 -5.37 1.85
CA LYS A 75 21.79 -6.29 2.96
C LYS A 75 22.00 -5.51 4.26
N LEU A 76 20.92 -5.11 4.92
CA LEU A 76 20.95 -4.82 6.35
C LEU A 76 21.25 -6.15 7.05
N LYS A 77 22.52 -6.35 7.40
CA LYS A 77 22.95 -7.41 8.31
C LYS A 77 22.36 -7.04 9.67
N LEU A 78 21.30 -7.73 10.10
CA LEU A 78 20.96 -7.73 11.51
C LEU A 78 22.18 -8.29 12.25
N LEU A 79 22.67 -7.53 13.24
CA LEU A 79 23.63 -7.99 14.23
C LEU A 79 23.11 -9.24 14.94
#